data_AF-W0AK70-F1
#
_entry.id   AF-W0AK70-F1
#
_cell.length_a   1.000
_cell.length_b   1.000
_cell.length_c   1.000
_cell.angle_alpha   90.00
_cell.angle_beta   90.00
_cell.angle_gamma   90.00
#
_symmetry.space_group_name_H-M   'P 1'
#
loop_
_entity.id
_entity.type
_entity.pdbx_description
1 polymer ?
#
loop_
_entity_poly.entity_id
_entity_poly.type
_entity_poly.pdbx_seq_one_letter_code
_entity_poly.pdbx_strand_id
1 'polypeptide(L)'
;MTTTDETQLDDAIAMAARADIEIASIGGYCPVQAEGSVDGQPFYFRARGEEWQLHIGPREDWFSGREWWIEVPWTGETYGAGYMPHDQAARLIVAGIAAWRKPRNA
;
A
#
# COMPACT_ATOMS: atom_id res chain seq x y z
N MET A 1 -16.59 -7.98 20.69
CA MET A 1 -16.07 -6.61 20.90
C MET A 1 -14.99 -6.40 19.86
N THR A 2 -15.34 -5.85 18.72
CA THR A 2 -14.45 -5.53 17.60
C THR A 2 -14.69 -4.07 17.27
N THR A 3 -13.97 -3.18 17.96
CA THR A 3 -14.11 -1.71 17.82
C THR A 3 -12.73 -1.09 17.64
N THR A 4 -11.83 -1.79 16.94
CA THR A 4 -10.47 -1.27 16.63
C THR A 4 -10.28 -1.01 15.14
N ASP A 5 -11.20 -1.45 14.27
CA ASP A 5 -10.97 -1.42 12.82
C ASP A 5 -11.57 -0.19 12.10
N GLU A 6 -12.71 0.32 12.58
CA GLU A 6 -13.45 1.39 11.88
C GLU A 6 -12.79 2.77 12.03
N THR A 7 -12.38 3.15 13.25
CA THR A 7 -11.70 4.45 13.47
C THR A 7 -10.37 4.54 12.73
N GLN A 8 -9.62 3.43 12.65
CA GLN A 8 -8.33 3.40 11.97
C GLN A 8 -8.48 3.48 10.44
N LEU A 9 -9.60 2.99 9.91
CA LEU A 9 -9.98 3.13 8.52
C LEU A 9 -10.36 4.57 8.17
N ASP A 10 -11.21 5.20 8.98
CA ASP A 10 -11.67 6.57 8.73
C ASP A 10 -10.50 7.56 8.77
N ASP A 11 -9.55 7.38 9.70
CA ASP A 11 -8.32 8.16 9.74
C ASP A 11 -7.42 7.90 8.52
N ALA A 12 -7.32 6.66 8.05
CA ALA A 12 -6.57 6.33 6.83
C ALA A 12 -7.21 6.98 5.60
N ILE A 13 -8.53 6.90 5.44
CA ILE A 13 -9.28 7.55 4.35
C ILE A 13 -9.16 9.07 4.45
N ALA A 14 -9.25 9.65 5.65
CA ALA A 14 -9.07 11.09 5.86
C ALA A 14 -7.64 11.54 5.58
N MET A 15 -6.63 10.72 5.89
CA MET A 15 -5.24 10.95 5.48
C MET A 15 -5.09 10.86 3.97
N ALA A 16 -5.73 9.90 3.32
CA ALA A 16 -5.73 9.77 1.86
C ALA A 16 -6.44 10.95 1.18
N ALA A 17 -7.52 11.45 1.75
CA ALA A 17 -8.23 12.64 1.26
C ALA A 17 -7.44 13.95 1.50
N ARG A 18 -6.50 13.97 2.45
CA ARG A 18 -5.53 15.06 2.66
C ARG A 18 -4.25 14.88 1.85
N ALA A 19 -4.07 13.71 1.27
CA ALA A 19 -2.91 13.33 0.49
C ALA A 19 -3.22 13.51 -1.00
N ASP A 20 -2.24 13.92 -1.79
CA ASP A 20 -2.37 13.89 -3.25
C ASP A 20 -2.19 12.44 -3.74
N ILE A 21 -3.07 11.53 -3.31
CA ILE A 21 -3.06 10.10 -3.68
C ILE A 21 -4.07 9.87 -4.78
N GLU A 22 -3.57 9.45 -5.93
CA GLU A 22 -4.37 8.97 -7.05
C GLU A 22 -4.10 7.48 -7.21
N ILE A 23 -5.14 6.64 -7.08
CA ILE A 23 -5.06 5.22 -7.46
C ILE A 23 -5.56 5.12 -8.90
N ALA A 24 -4.65 5.00 -9.85
CA ALA A 24 -4.96 4.94 -11.27
C ALA A 24 -5.53 3.58 -11.67
N SER A 25 -5.05 2.50 -11.06
CA SER A 25 -5.57 1.16 -11.29
C SER A 25 -5.48 0.31 -10.03
N ILE A 26 -6.46 -0.57 -9.84
CA ILE A 26 -6.43 -1.63 -8.84
C ILE A 26 -7.10 -2.87 -9.45
N GLY A 27 -6.42 -4.01 -9.38
CA GLY A 27 -6.96 -5.24 -9.94
C GLY A 27 -6.04 -6.44 -9.78
N GLY A 28 -6.54 -7.58 -10.26
CA GLY A 28 -5.85 -8.86 -10.13
C GLY A 28 -6.46 -9.70 -9.01
N TYR A 29 -6.45 -11.02 -9.22
CA TYR A 29 -7.02 -12.01 -8.29
C TYR A 29 -5.95 -12.86 -7.61
N CYS A 30 -4.73 -12.86 -8.18
CA CYS A 30 -3.48 -13.43 -7.64
C CYS A 30 -2.36 -13.15 -8.66
N PRO A 31 -1.52 -12.11 -8.50
CA PRO A 31 -1.51 -11.15 -7.41
C PRO A 31 -2.61 -10.08 -7.49
N VAL A 32 -2.92 -9.43 -6.37
CA VAL A 32 -3.60 -8.12 -6.35
C VAL A 32 -2.54 -7.06 -6.57
N GLN A 33 -2.80 -6.14 -7.48
CA GLN A 33 -1.87 -5.11 -7.90
C GLN A 33 -2.59 -3.76 -7.93
N ALA A 34 -1.87 -2.70 -7.61
CA ALA A 34 -2.35 -1.35 -7.81
C ALA A 34 -1.21 -0.43 -8.24
N GLU A 35 -1.54 0.60 -9.01
CA GLU A 35 -0.62 1.64 -9.43
C GLU A 35 -1.28 3.01 -9.30
N GLY A 36 -0.45 4.04 -9.19
CA GLY A 36 -0.94 5.39 -9.05
C GLY A 36 0.17 6.36 -8.68
N SER A 37 -0.19 7.48 -8.09
CA SER A 37 0.76 8.49 -7.60
C SER A 37 0.40 9.00 -6.21
N VAL A 38 1.43 9.41 -5.47
CA VAL A 38 1.32 10.09 -4.18
C VAL A 38 2.29 11.28 -4.16
N ASP A 39 1.78 12.49 -3.88
CA ASP A 39 2.61 13.70 -3.80
C ASP A 39 3.52 13.91 -5.04
N GLY A 40 2.99 13.59 -6.22
CA GLY A 40 3.71 13.63 -7.50
C GLY A 40 4.75 12.51 -7.72
N GLN A 41 4.86 11.53 -6.81
CA GLN A 41 5.70 10.33 -6.99
C GLN A 41 4.84 9.14 -7.41
N PRO A 42 5.21 8.38 -8.45
CA PRO A 42 4.50 7.16 -8.79
C PRO A 42 4.68 6.11 -7.70
N PHE A 43 3.66 5.27 -7.48
CA PHE A 43 3.73 4.13 -6.60
C PHE A 43 3.30 2.84 -7.31
N TYR A 44 3.80 1.71 -6.80
CA TYR A 44 3.38 0.38 -7.21
C TYR A 44 3.15 -0.52 -6.01
N PHE A 45 1.96 -1.10 -5.94
CA PHE A 45 1.56 -2.04 -4.92
C PHE A 45 1.39 -3.43 -5.53
N ARG A 46 1.87 -4.44 -4.81
CA ARG A 46 1.73 -5.83 -5.20
C ARG A 46 1.57 -6.71 -3.96
N ALA A 47 0.46 -7.43 -3.89
CA ALA A 47 0.23 -8.46 -2.89
C ALA A 47 0.23 -9.84 -3.56
N ARG A 48 1.14 -10.73 -3.12
CA ARG A 48 1.24 -12.10 -3.65
C ARG A 48 1.63 -13.06 -2.54
N GLY A 49 0.98 -14.23 -2.52
CA GLY A 49 1.32 -15.28 -1.56
C GLY A 49 1.02 -14.81 -0.14
N GLU A 50 2.06 -14.60 0.65
CA GLU A 50 1.98 -14.26 2.08
C GLU A 50 2.63 -12.92 2.38
N GLU A 51 2.73 -12.03 1.40
CA GLU A 51 3.34 -10.72 1.57
C GLU A 51 2.70 -9.70 0.63
N TRP A 52 2.85 -8.43 0.99
CA TRP A 52 2.60 -7.32 0.09
C TRP A 52 3.77 -6.35 0.13
N GLN A 53 3.99 -5.71 -1.01
CA GLN A 53 5.05 -4.75 -1.24
C GLN A 53 4.44 -3.45 -1.76
N LEU A 54 4.98 -2.34 -1.28
CA LEU A 54 4.67 -1.01 -1.80
C LEU A 54 5.96 -0.28 -2.13
N HIS A 55 6.08 0.14 -3.38
CA HIS A 55 7.19 0.89 -3.94
C HIS A 55 6.74 2.33 -4.18
N ILE A 56 7.55 3.31 -3.79
CA ILE A 56 7.28 4.74 -4.04
C ILE A 56 8.54 5.37 -4.64
N GLY A 57 8.35 6.03 -5.78
CA GLY A 57 9.41 6.65 -6.56
C GLY A 57 9.32 6.26 -8.04
N PRO A 58 10.13 6.87 -8.91
CA PRO A 58 10.09 6.60 -10.35
C PRO A 58 10.30 5.13 -10.65
N ARG A 59 9.59 4.62 -11.66
CA ARG A 59 9.65 3.20 -12.06
C ARG A 59 11.05 2.70 -12.40
N GLU A 60 11.91 3.61 -12.83
CA GLU A 60 13.33 3.36 -13.14
C GLU A 60 14.14 3.01 -11.89
N ASP A 61 13.69 3.48 -10.72
CA ASP A 61 14.28 3.15 -9.42
C ASP A 61 13.70 1.87 -8.81
N TRP A 62 12.62 1.34 -9.39
CA TRP A 62 12.08 0.06 -8.97
C TRP A 62 13.11 -1.03 -9.22
N PHE A 63 13.48 -1.75 -8.16
CA PHE A 63 14.55 -2.75 -8.14
C PHE A 63 15.98 -2.20 -8.29
N SER A 64 16.18 -0.88 -8.33
CA SER A 64 17.50 -0.25 -8.36
C SER A 64 18.14 -0.12 -6.97
N GLY A 65 17.33 -0.33 -5.92
CA GLY A 65 17.72 -0.12 -4.51
C GLY A 65 17.74 1.35 -4.08
N ARG A 66 17.37 2.28 -4.98
CA ARG A 66 17.26 3.72 -4.69
C ARG A 66 15.86 4.15 -4.28
N GLU A 67 14.87 3.31 -4.58
CA GLU A 67 13.49 3.51 -4.21
C GLU A 67 13.26 3.38 -2.70
N TRP A 68 12.22 4.05 -2.22
CA TRP A 68 11.64 3.65 -0.94
C TRP A 68 10.67 2.49 -1.21
N TRP A 69 10.81 1.44 -0.41
CA TRP A 69 9.86 0.34 -0.43
C TRP A 69 9.64 -0.20 0.98
N ILE A 70 8.48 -0.82 1.16
CA ILE A 70 8.18 -1.66 2.30
C ILE A 70 7.69 -3.01 1.81
N GLU A 71 8.03 -4.03 2.59
CA GLU A 71 7.50 -5.37 2.47
C GLU A 71 6.99 -5.77 3.84
N VAL A 72 5.76 -6.25 3.85
CA VAL A 72 5.08 -6.60 5.08
C VAL A 72 4.52 -8.02 4.93
N PRO A 73 4.90 -8.94 5.82
CA PRO A 73 4.31 -10.26 5.88
C PRO A 73 2.80 -10.17 6.12
N TRP A 74 2.05 -10.96 5.37
CA TRP A 74 0.62 -11.13 5.56
C TRP A 74 0.36 -12.01 6.77
N THR A 75 -0.32 -11.45 7.78
CA THR A 75 -0.68 -12.18 9.00
C THR A 75 -2.06 -12.85 8.93
N GLY A 76 -2.69 -12.86 7.75
CA GLY A 76 -3.97 -13.54 7.52
C GLY A 76 -3.78 -15.02 7.20
N GLU A 77 -4.74 -15.59 6.46
CA GLU A 77 -4.64 -17.00 6.03
C GLU A 77 -3.46 -17.22 5.08
N THR A 78 -2.89 -18.42 5.11
CA THR A 78 -1.84 -18.87 4.19
C THR A 78 -2.27 -18.65 2.74
N TYR A 79 -1.44 -17.94 1.96
CA TYR A 79 -1.71 -17.46 0.60
C TYR A 79 -2.81 -16.38 0.42
N GLY A 80 -3.37 -15.87 1.53
CA GLY A 80 -4.48 -14.91 1.51
C GLY A 80 -4.11 -13.52 0.98
N ALA A 81 -2.83 -13.14 0.95
CA ALA A 81 -2.41 -11.83 0.45
C ALA A 81 -2.73 -11.67 -1.04
N GLY A 82 -2.65 -12.77 -1.81
CA GLY A 82 -2.96 -12.78 -3.23
C GLY A 82 -4.45 -12.63 -3.55
N TYR A 83 -5.34 -12.89 -2.58
CA TYR A 83 -6.80 -12.86 -2.73
C TYR A 83 -7.47 -11.74 -1.93
N MET A 84 -6.69 -10.75 -1.48
CA MET A 84 -7.23 -9.71 -0.62
C MET A 84 -8.29 -8.87 -1.38
N PRO A 85 -9.40 -8.50 -0.73
CA PRO A 85 -10.34 -7.56 -1.29
C PRO A 85 -9.67 -6.25 -1.72
N HIS A 86 -10.12 -5.66 -2.83
CA HIS A 86 -9.52 -4.41 -3.34
C HIS A 86 -9.60 -3.24 -2.34
N ASP A 87 -10.65 -3.18 -1.52
CA ASP A 87 -10.74 -2.18 -0.45
C ASP A 87 -9.66 -2.41 0.63
N GLN A 88 -9.32 -3.67 0.92
CA GLN A 88 -8.23 -4.00 1.81
C GLN A 88 -6.86 -3.63 1.21
N ALA A 89 -6.65 -3.88 -0.08
CA ALA A 89 -5.45 -3.42 -0.77
C ALA A 89 -5.31 -1.89 -0.74
N ALA A 90 -6.39 -1.14 -0.98
CA ALA A 90 -6.40 0.32 -0.87
C ALA A 90 -6.00 0.80 0.54
N ARG A 91 -6.48 0.15 1.60
CA ARG A 91 -6.09 0.47 2.99
C ARG A 91 -4.60 0.27 3.24
N LEU A 92 -4.02 -0.80 2.70
CA LEU A 92 -2.59 -1.09 2.88
C LEU A 92 -1.70 -0.12 2.10
N ILE A 93 -2.13 0.30 0.91
CA ILE A 93 -1.47 1.36 0.13
C ILE A 93 -1.42 2.64 0.97
N VAL A 94 -2.55 3.06 1.53
CA VAL A 94 -2.64 4.26 2.37
C VAL A 94 -1.76 4.13 3.62
N ALA A 95 -1.78 2.98 4.29
CA ALA A 95 -0.93 2.73 5.46
C ALA A 95 0.57 2.76 5.11
N GLY A 96 0.95 2.20 3.96
CA GLY A 96 2.32 2.23 3.47
C GLY A 96 2.78 3.65 3.10
N ILE A 97 1.92 4.43 2.45
CA ILE A 97 2.17 5.86 2.18
C ILE A 97 2.34 6.65 3.48
N ALA A 98 1.50 6.39 4.49
CA ALA A 98 1.65 7.01 5.80
C ALA A 98 2.99 6.65 6.47
N ALA A 99 3.50 5.43 6.26
CA ALA A 99 4.82 5.03 6.71
C ALA A 99 5.95 5.73 5.94
N TRP A 100 5.81 5.89 4.62
CA TRP A 100 6.77 6.62 3.77
C TRP A 100 6.92 8.09 4.18
N ARG A 101 5.80 8.75 4.51
CA ARG A 101 5.79 10.15 4.93
C ARG A 101 6.40 10.41 6.30
N LYS A 102 6.57 9.36 7.13
CA LYS A 102 7.26 9.53 8.41
C LYS A 102 8.75 9.79 8.12
N PRO A 103 9.34 10.84 8.71
CA PRO A 103 10.77 11.06 8.56
C PRO A 103 11.51 9.81 9.06
N ARG A 104 12.34 9.22 8.20
CA ARG A 104 13.32 8.24 8.63
C ARG A 104 14.29 9.00 9.52
N ASN A 105 14.17 8.84 10.85
CA ASN A 105 15.12 9.40 11.78
C ASN A 105 16.54 9.02 11.30
N ALA A 106 17.37 10.07 11.14
CA ALA A 106 18.75 10.00 10.66
C ALA A 106 19.65 9.25 11.66
#